data_AF-A0A952ZZS0-F1
#
_entry.id   AF-A0A952ZZS0-F1
#
_cell.length_a   1.000
_cell.length_b   1.000
_cell.length_c   1.000
_cell.angle_alpha   90.00
_cell.angle_beta   90.00
_cell.angle_gamma   90.00
#
_symmetry.space_group_name_H-M   'P 1'
#
loop_
_entity.id
_entity.type
_entity.pdbx_description
1 polymer ?
#
loop_
_entity_poly.entity_id
_entity_poly.type
_entity_poly.pdbx_seq_one_letter_code
_entity_poly.pdbx_strand_id
1 'polypeptide(L)'
;MEEKMEEITLQRKLDVLYDAIDDSFKAGDFKSVDNLLKGIDVKKESVTMLLAYLTATLPAKWKLEHRKGFFERVRQEISSRPDSNKDILSGLE
;
A
#
# COMPACT_ATOMS: atom_id res chain seq x y z
N MET A 1 -13.23 -3.40 -24.68
CA MET A 1 -14.35 -3.55 -23.72
C MET A 1 -13.84 -4.19 -22.42
N GLU A 2 -12.91 -5.14 -22.51
CA GLU A 2 -12.23 -5.75 -21.35
C GLU A 2 -11.35 -4.77 -20.55
N GLU A 3 -10.54 -3.92 -21.19
CA GLU A 3 -9.69 -2.95 -20.49
C GLU A 3 -10.47 -2.02 -19.54
N LYS A 4 -11.64 -1.53 -19.96
CA LYS A 4 -12.52 -0.72 -19.12
C LYS A 4 -13.06 -1.48 -17.91
N MET A 5 -13.29 -2.79 -18.03
CA MET A 5 -13.80 -3.61 -16.93
C MET A 5 -12.72 -3.88 -15.88
N GLU A 6 -11.47 -4.11 -16.33
CA GLU A 6 -10.31 -4.27 -15.45
C GLU A 6 -10.00 -2.97 -14.69
N GLU A 7 -10.06 -1.83 -15.37
CA GLU A 7 -9.87 -0.50 -14.75
C GLU A 7 -10.92 -0.23 -13.65
N ILE A 8 -12.20 -0.48 -13.94
CA ILE A 8 -13.29 -0.34 -12.95
C ILE A 8 -13.07 -1.26 -11.75
N THR A 9 -12.53 -2.46 -11.97
CA THR A 9 -12.27 -3.43 -10.91
C THR A 9 -11.10 -2.99 -10.03
N LEU A 10 -10.04 -2.44 -10.63
CA LEU A 10 -8.91 -1.87 -9.89
C LEU A 10 -9.34 -0.66 -9.05
N GLN A 11 -10.11 0.27 -9.64
CA GLN A 11 -10.60 1.45 -8.92
C GLN A 11 -11.39 1.05 -7.67
N ARG A 12 -12.33 0.10 -7.81
CA ARG A 12 -13.10 -0.41 -6.66
C ARG A 12 -12.22 -1.05 -5.59
N LYS A 13 -11.17 -1.78 -5.97
CA LYS A 13 -10.23 -2.36 -5.01
C LYS A 13 -9.48 -1.27 -4.23
N LEU A 14 -9.09 -0.19 -4.91
CA LEU A 14 -8.43 0.94 -4.28
C LEU A 14 -9.39 1.66 -3.32
N ASP A 15 -10.62 1.95 -3.75
CA ASP A 15 -11.63 2.59 -2.90
C ASP A 15 -11.85 1.79 -1.61
N VAL A 16 -12.06 0.47 -1.72
CA VAL A 16 -12.23 -0.41 -0.56
C VAL A 16 -11.01 -0.40 0.37
N LEU A 17 -9.79 -0.36 -0.17
CA LEU A 17 -8.57 -0.29 0.63
C LEU A 17 -8.48 1.03 1.39
N TYR A 18 -8.73 2.16 0.71
CA TYR A 18 -8.65 3.48 1.33
C TYR A 18 -9.72 3.64 2.40
N ASP A 19 -10.95 3.26 2.11
CA ASP A 19 -12.07 3.30 3.06
C ASP A 19 -11.77 2.45 4.30
N ALA A 20 -11.29 1.22 4.12
CA ALA A 20 -10.98 0.33 5.24
C ALA A 20 -9.86 0.85 6.14
N ILE A 21 -8.82 1.46 5.56
CA ILE A 21 -7.72 2.05 6.34
C ILE A 21 -8.19 3.33 7.05
N ASP A 22 -8.95 4.18 6.38
CA ASP A 22 -9.49 5.41 6.95
C ASP A 22 -10.45 5.10 8.12
N ASP A 23 -11.36 4.14 7.95
CA ASP A 23 -12.25 3.69 9.01
C ASP A 23 -11.49 3.10 10.20
N SER A 24 -10.43 2.31 9.94
CA SER A 24 -9.56 1.79 11.00
C SER A 24 -8.88 2.92 11.78
N PHE A 25 -8.41 3.96 11.09
CA PHE A 25 -7.78 5.12 11.73
C PHE A 25 -8.78 5.95 12.53
N LYS A 26 -9.99 6.18 12.02
CA LYS A 26 -11.07 6.85 12.76
C LYS A 26 -11.47 6.08 14.03
N ALA A 27 -11.47 4.75 13.97
CA ALA A 27 -11.72 3.87 15.10
C ALA A 27 -10.53 3.77 16.08
N GLY A 28 -9.37 4.32 15.73
CA GLY A 28 -8.14 4.21 16.52
C GLY A 28 -7.45 2.84 16.45
N ASP A 29 -7.86 1.98 15.52
CA ASP A 29 -7.31 0.63 15.35
C ASP A 29 -6.03 0.62 14.51
N PHE A 30 -5.00 1.34 14.99
CA PHE A 30 -3.69 1.37 14.35
C PHE A 30 -3.00 0.01 14.37
N LYS A 31 -3.29 -0.82 15.38
CA LYS A 31 -2.67 -2.13 15.56
C LYS A 31 -3.07 -3.11 14.46
N SER A 32 -4.34 -3.13 14.05
CA SER A 32 -4.78 -3.97 12.94
C SER A 32 -4.14 -3.56 11.62
N VAL A 33 -4.07 -2.25 11.34
CA VAL A 33 -3.41 -1.72 10.13
C VAL A 33 -1.90 -2.05 10.14
N ASP A 34 -1.24 -1.92 11.29
CA ASP A 34 0.19 -2.24 11.41
C ASP A 34 0.47 -3.74 11.20
N ASN A 35 -0.38 -4.60 11.75
CA ASN A 35 -0.31 -6.05 11.50
C ASN A 35 -0.59 -6.42 10.05
N LEU A 36 -1.52 -5.73 9.39
CA LEU A 36 -1.77 -5.88 7.95
C LEU A 36 -0.48 -5.58 7.17
N LEU A 37 0.16 -4.43 7.41
CA LEU A 37 1.42 -4.06 6.74
C LEU A 37 2.52 -5.09 6.96
N LYS A 38 2.62 -5.67 8.17
CA LYS A 38 3.55 -6.75 8.48
C LYS A 38 3.27 -8.00 7.64
N GLY A 39 2.01 -8.37 7.49
CA GLY A 39 1.55 -9.60 6.84
C GLY A 39 1.59 -9.60 5.31
N ILE A 40 1.61 -8.43 4.66
CA ILE A 40 1.61 -8.34 3.19
C ILE A 40 2.87 -8.99 2.60
N ASP A 41 2.65 -9.89 1.63
CA ASP A 41 3.70 -10.48 0.79
C ASP A 41 3.91 -9.59 -0.45
N VAL A 42 4.92 -8.72 -0.39
CA VAL A 42 5.18 -7.72 -1.44
C VAL A 42 5.44 -8.31 -2.82
N LYS A 43 5.87 -9.57 -2.91
CA LYS A 43 6.17 -10.23 -4.19
C LYS A 43 4.92 -10.65 -4.96
N LYS A 44 3.81 -10.85 -4.26
CA LYS A 44 2.53 -11.27 -4.84
C LYS A 44 1.59 -10.11 -5.14
N GLU A 45 1.92 -8.94 -4.61
CA GLU A 45 1.12 -7.73 -4.80
C GLU A 45 1.54 -6.96 -6.05
N SER A 46 0.55 -6.32 -6.68
CA SER A 46 0.81 -5.37 -7.76
C SER A 46 1.47 -4.11 -7.22
N VAL A 47 2.29 -3.42 -8.03
CA VAL A 47 2.91 -2.14 -7.63
C VAL A 47 1.85 -1.13 -7.19
N THR A 48 0.75 -1.04 -7.93
CA THR A 48 -0.36 -0.12 -7.61
C THR A 48 -0.91 -0.36 -6.21
N MET A 49 -1.12 -1.62 -5.81
CA MET A 49 -1.60 -1.94 -4.47
C MET A 49 -0.56 -1.61 -3.40
N LEU A 50 0.72 -1.92 -3.63
CA LEU A 50 1.80 -1.57 -2.71
C LEU A 50 1.90 -0.06 -2.46
N LEU A 51 1.79 0.74 -3.53
CA LEU A 51 1.73 2.19 -3.43
C LEU A 51 0.48 2.65 -2.66
N ALA A 52 -0.68 2.06 -2.95
CA ALA A 52 -1.91 2.38 -2.25
C ALA A 52 -1.80 2.14 -0.74
N TYR A 53 -1.22 1.02 -0.30
CA TYR A 53 -0.95 0.78 1.12
C TYR A 53 -0.02 1.83 1.73
N LEU A 54 1.06 2.20 1.05
CA LEU A 54 1.99 3.23 1.55
C LEU A 54 1.32 4.60 1.64
N THR A 55 0.55 4.98 0.63
CA THR A 55 -0.18 6.25 0.57
C THR A 55 -1.27 6.32 1.65
N ALA A 56 -2.12 5.28 1.73
CA ALA A 56 -3.23 5.23 2.69
C ALA A 56 -2.73 5.30 4.15
N THR A 57 -1.55 4.74 4.43
CA THR A 57 -0.99 4.71 5.78
C THR A 57 -0.09 5.90 6.12
N LEU A 58 0.21 6.77 5.15
CA LEU A 58 1.08 7.93 5.34
C LEU A 58 0.60 8.88 6.45
N PRO A 59 -0.70 9.22 6.57
CA PRO A 59 -1.20 10.15 7.59
C PRO A 59 -1.01 9.70 9.03
N ALA A 60 -0.79 8.40 9.28
CA ALA A 60 -0.61 7.83 10.61
C ALA A 60 0.74 7.10 10.75
N LYS A 61 1.71 7.36 9.88
CA LYS A 61 2.96 6.60 9.80
C LYS A 61 3.73 6.48 11.12
N TRP A 62 3.65 7.48 11.99
CA TRP A 62 4.31 7.48 13.29
C TRP A 62 3.68 6.54 14.33
N LYS A 63 2.49 6.01 14.05
CA LYS A 63 1.79 5.01 14.90
C LYS A 63 1.93 3.57 14.39
N LEU A 64 2.60 3.38 13.26
CA LEU A 64 2.68 2.08 12.56
C LEU A 64 4.14 1.59 12.59
N GLU A 65 4.48 0.83 13.64
CA GLU A 65 5.84 0.38 13.91
C GLU A 65 6.45 -0.42 12.73
N HIS A 66 5.63 -1.24 12.05
CA HIS A 66 6.07 -2.08 10.95
C HIS A 66 6.07 -1.34 9.60
N ARG A 67 5.55 -0.12 9.51
CA ARG A 67 5.45 0.63 8.24
C ARG A 67 6.80 0.87 7.60
N LYS A 68 7.83 1.22 8.40
CA LYS A 68 9.20 1.40 7.88
C LYS A 68 9.74 0.09 7.27
N GLY A 69 9.52 -1.03 7.94
CA GLY A 69 9.91 -2.35 7.42
C GLY A 69 9.14 -2.72 6.14
N PHE A 70 7.85 -2.38 6.09
CA PHE A 70 7.05 -2.54 4.88
C PHE A 70 7.58 -1.69 3.72
N PHE A 71 7.87 -0.41 3.94
CA PHE A 71 8.45 0.48 2.93
C PHE A 71 9.75 -0.10 2.34
N GLU A 72 10.68 -0.58 3.16
CA GLU A 72 11.93 -1.17 2.66
C GLU A 72 11.69 -2.44 1.84
N ARG A 73 10.73 -3.30 2.25
CA ARG A 73 10.35 -4.47 1.46
C ARG A 73 9.78 -4.07 0.09
N VAL A 74 8.90 -3.07 0.05
CA VAL A 74 8.34 -2.54 -1.21
C VAL A 74 9.44 -1.93 -2.07
N ARG A 75 10.36 -1.17 -1.49
CA ARG A 75 11.49 -0.56 -2.19
C ARG A 75 12.40 -1.58 -2.85
N GLN A 76 12.73 -2.66 -2.14
CA GLN A 76 13.54 -3.76 -2.66
C GLN A 76 12.82 -4.47 -3.81
N GLU A 77 11.53 -4.80 -3.62
CA GLU A 77 10.71 -5.45 -4.63
C GLU A 77 10.60 -4.61 -5.91
N ILE A 78 10.24 -3.34 -5.80
CA ILE A 78 10.15 -2.45 -6.97
C ILE A 78 11.51 -2.34 -7.65
N SER A 79 12.59 -2.11 -6.89
CA SER A 79 13.95 -1.97 -7.46
C SER A 79 14.46 -3.22 -8.17
N SER A 80 13.86 -4.39 -7.92
CA SER A 80 14.22 -5.65 -8.58
C SER A 80 13.58 -5.83 -9.96
N ARG A 81 12.60 -4.97 -10.31
CA ARG A 81 11.87 -5.07 -11.59
C ARG A 81 12.62 -4.29 -12.69
N PRO A 82 12.73 -4.84 -13.91
CA PRO A 82 13.55 -4.26 -14.99
C PRO A 82 13.12 -2.85 -15.42
N ASP A 83 11.84 -2.49 -15.28
CA ASP A 83 11.29 -1.17 -15.64
C ASP A 83 10.99 -0.28 -14.43
N SER A 84 11.65 -0.52 -13.29
CA SER A 84 11.30 0.15 -12.05
C SER A 84 11.70 1.63 -12.05
N ASN A 85 10.72 2.52 -11.98
CA ASN A 85 10.95 3.92 -11.66
C ASN A 85 11.02 4.09 -10.14
N LYS A 86 12.24 4.16 -9.58
CA LYS A 86 12.45 4.30 -8.13
C LYS A 86 11.88 5.60 -7.57
N ASP A 87 11.67 6.61 -8.40
CA ASP A 87 11.12 7.90 -7.99
C ASP A 87 9.65 7.80 -7.57
N ILE A 88 8.96 6.71 -7.96
CA ILE A 88 7.55 6.48 -7.58
C ILE A 88 7.35 6.29 -6.07
N LEU A 89 8.42 6.02 -5.32
CA LEU A 89 8.39 5.88 -3.86
C LEU A 89 8.74 7.16 -3.11
N SER A 90 9.13 8.22 -3.83
CA SER A 90 9.54 9.48 -3.21
C SER A 90 8.40 10.08 -2.38
N GLY A 91 8.67 10.38 -1.10
CA GLY A 91 7.69 10.97 -0.19
C GLY A 91 6.76 9.96 0.49
N LEU A 92 6.98 8.65 0.29
CA LEU A 92 6.18 7.58 0.89
C LEU A 92 6.88 6.89 2.08
N GLU A 93 8.06 7.34 2.48
CA GLU A 93 8.81 6.80 3.64
C GLU A 93 8.20 7.07 5.02
#